data_AF-A0AAJ6JL55-F1
#
_entry.id   AF-A0AAJ6JL55-F1
#
_cell.length_a   1.000
_cell.length_b   1.000
_cell.length_c   1.000
_cell.angle_alpha   90.00
_cell.angle_beta   90.00
_cell.angle_gamma   90.00
#
_symmetry.space_group_name_H-M   'P 1'
#
loop_
_entity.id
_entity.type
_entity.pdbx_description
1 polymer ?
#
loop_
_entity_poly.entity_id
_entity_poly.type
_entity_poly.pdbx_seq_one_letter_code
_entity_poly.pdbx_strand_id
1 'polypeptide(L)'
;MTIDWTDDTPLRLKDAAALAFPNGGMTAAGLRREAEKGRLVMERIAGKDYVSLKAIAEMREKCRVKPKPHPMDGWKAPQPEPPLPFGLTGERIANMALDKALANLTTKRREFVEQERAEREKRRLKKAGRPSR
;
A
#
# COMPACT_ATOMS: atom_id res chain seq x y z
N MET A 1 50.91 14.07 3.42
CA MET A 1 50.82 14.42 1.99
C MET A 1 49.50 13.88 1.47
N THR A 2 48.47 14.71 1.39
CA THR A 2 47.25 14.38 0.67
C THR A 2 47.56 14.48 -0.81
N ILE A 3 47.43 13.37 -1.54
CA ILE A 3 47.48 13.40 -2.99
C ILE A 3 46.09 13.83 -3.44
N ASP A 4 45.98 15.03 -4.00
CA ASP A 4 44.73 15.61 -4.50
C ASP A 4 44.39 14.97 -5.85
N TRP A 5 43.94 13.71 -5.82
CA TRP A 5 43.40 13.03 -6.99
C TRP A 5 42.11 13.74 -7.41
N THR A 6 42.09 14.36 -8.58
CA THR A 6 40.85 14.90 -9.14
C THR A 6 39.95 13.74 -9.58
N ASP A 7 38.63 13.91 -9.51
CA ASP A 7 37.65 12.85 -9.79
C ASP A 7 37.78 12.22 -11.18
N ASP A 8 38.34 12.98 -12.14
CA ASP A 8 38.57 12.59 -13.53
C ASP A 8 39.99 12.03 -13.77
N THR A 9 40.84 11.91 -12.73
CA THR A 9 42.18 11.35 -12.90
C THR A 9 42.07 9.87 -13.32
N PRO A 10 42.70 9.45 -14.44
CA PRO A 10 42.68 8.06 -14.87
C PRO A 10 43.58 7.22 -13.96
N LEU A 11 42.97 6.32 -13.20
CA LEU A 11 43.65 5.43 -12.26
C LEU A 11 43.63 4.00 -12.77
N ARG A 12 44.66 3.21 -12.46
CA ARG A 12 44.62 1.77 -12.75
C ARG A 12 43.52 1.10 -11.95
N LEU A 13 42.90 0.08 -12.53
CA LEU A 13 41.81 -0.67 -11.88
C LEU A 13 42.12 -1.13 -10.45
N LYS A 14 43.36 -1.53 -10.17
CA LYS A 14 43.78 -1.98 -8.83
C LYS A 14 43.75 -0.83 -7.82
N ASP A 15 44.29 0.32 -8.21
CA ASP A 15 44.42 1.49 -7.34
C ASP A 15 43.06 2.18 -7.17
N ALA A 16 42.29 2.28 -8.26
CA ALA A 16 40.93 2.80 -8.24
C ALA A 16 40.00 1.97 -7.35
N ALA A 17 40.11 0.63 -7.37
CA ALA A 17 39.36 -0.23 -6.47
C ALA A 17 39.71 0.00 -5.00
N ALA A 18 41.00 0.15 -4.68
CA ALA A 18 41.46 0.41 -3.31
C ALA A 18 41.01 1.78 -2.80
N LEU A 19 40.99 2.80 -3.66
CA LEU A 19 40.57 4.15 -3.31
C LEU A 19 39.04 4.28 -3.18
N ALA A 20 38.28 3.72 -4.13
CA ALA A 20 36.83 3.81 -4.12
C ALA A 20 36.18 2.89 -3.07
N PHE A 21 36.85 1.80 -2.70
CA PHE A 21 36.37 0.82 -1.73
C PHE A 21 37.46 0.53 -0.68
N PRO A 22 37.69 1.45 0.28
CA PRO A 22 38.78 1.35 1.25
C PRO A 22 38.68 0.14 2.18
N ASN A 23 37.46 -0.35 2.43
CA ASN A 23 37.21 -1.55 3.23
C ASN A 23 37.35 -2.85 2.41
N GLY A 24 37.76 -2.77 1.14
CA GLY A 24 37.78 -3.88 0.21
C GLY A 24 36.39 -4.20 -0.38
N GLY A 25 36.21 -5.45 -0.84
CA GLY A 25 34.95 -5.92 -1.45
C GLY A 25 34.83 -5.66 -2.96
N MET A 26 35.59 -4.72 -3.51
CA MET A 26 35.74 -4.53 -4.96
C MET A 26 37.18 -4.85 -5.40
N THR A 27 37.32 -5.55 -6.53
CA THR A 27 38.63 -5.93 -7.09
C THR A 27 38.75 -5.47 -8.54
N ALA A 28 39.96 -5.42 -9.07
CA ALA A 28 40.19 -5.12 -10.49
C ALA A 28 39.43 -6.09 -11.42
N ALA A 29 39.30 -7.37 -11.05
CA ALA A 29 38.50 -8.34 -11.78
C ALA A 29 36.99 -8.05 -11.67
N GLY A 30 36.51 -7.59 -10.51
CA GLY A 30 35.14 -7.12 -10.34
C GLY A 30 34.80 -5.93 -11.23
N LEU A 31 35.68 -4.92 -11.27
CA LEU A 31 35.51 -3.76 -12.14
C LEU A 31 35.52 -4.14 -13.63
N ARG A 32 36.38 -5.07 -14.05
CA ARG A 32 36.35 -5.60 -15.43
C ARG A 32 35.01 -6.25 -15.77
N ARG A 33 34.46 -7.07 -14.86
CA ARG A 33 33.13 -7.67 -15.05
C ARG A 33 32.01 -6.63 -15.14
N GLU A 34 32.08 -5.55 -14.37
CA GLU A 34 31.07 -4.48 -14.46
C GLU A 34 31.21 -3.68 -15.77
N ALA A 35 32.41 -3.57 -16.33
CA ALA A 35 32.62 -3.00 -17.66
C ALA A 35 32.12 -3.93 -18.77
N GLU A 36 32.35 -5.25 -18.66
CA GLU A 36 31.78 -6.26 -19.57
C GLU A 36 30.25 -6.24 -19.58
N LYS A 37 29.62 -5.95 -18.42
CA LYS A 37 28.16 -5.74 -18.30
C LYS A 37 27.69 -4.38 -18.86
N GLY A 38 28.60 -3.53 -19.31
CA GLY A 38 28.29 -2.18 -19.83
C GLY A 38 27.88 -1.16 -18.75
N ARG A 39 28.16 -1.44 -17.47
CA ARG A 39 27.78 -0.54 -16.36
C ARG A 39 28.89 0.45 -16.02
N LEU A 40 30.14 0.05 -16.22
CA LEU A 40 31.33 0.86 -15.96
C LEU A 40 31.99 1.30 -17.28
N VAL A 41 32.37 2.58 -17.35
CA VAL A 41 33.18 3.12 -18.46
C VAL A 41 34.65 2.96 -18.10
N MET A 42 35.43 2.32 -18.97
CA MET A 42 36.88 2.15 -18.82
C MET A 42 37.61 2.73 -20.02
N GLU A 43 38.82 3.23 -19.77
CA GLU A 43 39.73 3.73 -20.79
C GLU A 43 40.87 2.73 -20.99
N ARG A 44 41.11 2.32 -22.23
CA ARG A 44 42.21 1.40 -22.59
C ARG A 44 43.33 2.21 -23.21
N ILE A 45 44.42 2.44 -22.46
CA ILE A 45 45.60 3.19 -22.92
C ILE A 45 46.81 2.26 -22.91
N ALA A 46 47.46 2.07 -24.07
CA ALA A 46 48.61 1.19 -24.24
C ALA A 46 48.39 -0.25 -23.69
N GLY A 47 47.21 -0.82 -23.95
CA GLY A 47 46.85 -2.18 -23.50
C GLY A 47 46.46 -2.29 -22.02
N LYS A 48 46.50 -1.19 -21.26
CA LYS A 48 46.18 -1.14 -19.83
C LYS A 48 44.81 -0.49 -19.61
N ASP A 49 44.08 -1.03 -18.65
CA ASP A 49 42.78 -0.50 -18.24
C ASP A 49 42.94 0.59 -17.17
N TYR A 50 42.32 1.73 -17.43
CA TYR A 50 42.19 2.85 -16.52
C TYR A 50 40.71 3.16 -16.28
N VAL A 51 40.44 3.75 -15.13
CA VAL A 51 39.11 4.18 -14.71
C VAL A 51 39.24 5.41 -13.82
N SER A 52 38.29 6.34 -13.93
CA SER A 52 38.21 7.50 -13.06
C SER A 52 37.31 7.23 -11.85
N LEU A 53 37.50 7.98 -10.76
CA LEU A 53 36.64 7.85 -9.57
C LEU A 53 35.20 8.25 -9.88
N LYS A 54 35.02 9.23 -10.77
CA LYS A 54 33.71 9.62 -11.30
C LYS A 54 32.99 8.47 -12.00
N ALA A 55 33.69 7.73 -12.87
CA ALA A 55 33.10 6.57 -13.57
C ALA A 55 32.65 5.47 -12.58
N ILE A 56 33.38 5.28 -11.48
CA ILE A 56 32.98 4.35 -10.41
C ILE A 56 31.74 4.86 -9.68
N ALA A 57 31.64 6.17 -9.40
CA ALA A 57 30.44 6.75 -8.79
C ALA A 57 29.20 6.57 -9.68
N GLU A 58 29.32 6.80 -10.99
CA GLU A 58 28.24 6.56 -11.96
C GLU A 58 27.86 5.08 -12.05
N MET A 59 28.84 4.17 -12.02
CA MET A 59 28.60 2.72 -11.97
C MET A 59 27.82 2.33 -10.70
N ARG A 60 28.14 2.92 -9.54
CA ARG A 60 27.43 2.66 -8.28
C ARG A 60 25.96 3.06 -8.36
N GLU A 61 25.65 4.16 -9.05
CA GLU A 61 24.26 4.58 -9.26
C GLU A 61 23.50 3.57 -10.14
N LYS A 62 24.13 3.11 -11.23
CA LYS A 62 23.56 2.06 -12.10
C LYS A 62 23.38 0.72 -11.39
N CYS A 63 24.25 0.39 -10.45
CA CYS A 63 24.19 -0.85 -9.66
C CYS A 63 23.26 -0.76 -8.43
N ARG A 64 22.66 0.40 -8.15
CA ARG A 64 21.78 0.59 -6.99
C ARG A 64 20.54 -0.30 -7.11
N VAL A 65 20.40 -1.24 -6.20
CA VAL A 65 19.22 -2.11 -6.12
C VAL A 65 18.04 -1.29 -5.64
N LYS A 66 16.99 -1.20 -6.46
CA LYS A 66 15.73 -0.57 -6.05
C LYS A 66 15.11 -1.41 -4.93
N PRO A 67 14.65 -0.79 -3.82
CA PRO A 67 13.94 -1.54 -2.79
C PRO A 67 12.73 -2.23 -3.43
N LYS A 68 12.42 -3.44 -2.94
CA LYS A 68 11.16 -4.09 -3.33
C LYS A 68 10.02 -3.14 -2.95
N PRO A 69 9.03 -2.92 -3.84
CA PRO A 69 7.87 -2.13 -3.47
C PRO A 69 7.27 -2.71 -2.20
N HIS A 70 6.90 -1.85 -1.26
CA HIS A 70 6.16 -2.28 -0.10
C HIS A 70 4.88 -2.99 -0.60
N PRO A 71 4.37 -4.03 0.08
CA PRO A 71 3.13 -4.70 -0.36
C PRO A 71 1.94 -3.76 -0.57
N MET A 72 1.98 -2.57 0.05
CA MET A 72 0.96 -1.52 -0.11
C MET A 72 1.29 -0.47 -1.19
N ASP A 73 2.50 -0.46 -1.74
CA ASP A 73 2.87 0.42 -2.86
C ASP A 73 2.14 -0.06 -4.12
N GLY A 74 1.06 0.64 -4.46
CA GLY A 74 0.17 0.28 -5.58
C GLY A 74 -1.22 -0.16 -5.16
N TRP A 75 -1.56 -0.14 -3.86
CA TRP A 75 -2.95 -0.29 -3.43
C TRP A 75 -3.80 0.84 -4.02
N LYS A 76 -4.69 0.49 -4.93
CA LYS A 76 -5.74 1.39 -5.42
C LYS A 76 -7.00 1.10 -4.62
N ALA A 77 -7.61 2.15 -4.09
CA ALA A 77 -8.97 2.01 -3.57
C ALA A 77 -9.86 1.42 -4.67
N PRO A 78 -10.79 0.50 -4.34
CA PRO A 78 -11.81 0.07 -5.27
C PRO A 78 -12.47 1.31 -5.88
N GLN A 79 -12.59 1.32 -7.21
CA GLN A 79 -13.35 2.39 -7.86
C GLN A 79 -14.79 2.31 -7.35
N PRO A 80 -15.46 3.45 -7.09
CA PRO A 80 -16.87 3.43 -6.77
C PRO A 80 -17.61 2.70 -7.90
N GLU A 81 -18.47 1.76 -7.53
CA GLU A 81 -19.31 1.05 -8.49
C GLU A 81 -20.09 2.08 -9.33
N PRO A 82 -20.22 1.87 -10.65
CA PRO A 82 -21.03 2.76 -11.47
C PRO A 82 -22.46 2.80 -10.90
N PRO A 83 -23.10 3.98 -10.88
CA PRO A 83 -24.45 4.10 -10.33
C PRO A 83 -25.39 3.17 -11.09
N LEU A 84 -26.30 2.52 -10.36
CA LEU A 84 -27.36 1.72 -10.95
C LEU A 84 -28.24 2.62 -11.84
N PRO A 85 -28.98 2.05 -12.81
CA PRO A 85 -29.94 2.81 -13.61
C PRO A 85 -30.82 3.70 -12.72
N PHE A 86 -31.14 4.90 -13.21
CA PHE A 86 -31.84 5.99 -12.49
C PHE A 86 -31.03 6.73 -11.40
N GLY A 87 -29.70 6.61 -11.39
CA GLY A 87 -28.85 7.38 -10.46
C GLY A 87 -29.01 6.92 -9.00
N LEU A 88 -29.44 5.68 -8.81
CA LEU A 88 -29.51 5.04 -7.51
C LEU A 88 -28.17 4.39 -7.20
N THR A 89 -27.70 4.56 -5.97
CA THR A 89 -26.57 3.78 -5.45
C THR A 89 -27.12 2.55 -4.73
N GLY A 90 -26.34 1.47 -4.66
CA GLY A 90 -26.72 0.28 -3.87
C GLY A 90 -27.05 0.64 -2.42
N GLU A 91 -26.34 1.61 -1.85
CA GLU A 91 -26.58 2.16 -0.52
C GLU A 91 -27.98 2.76 -0.35
N ARG A 92 -28.48 3.52 -1.33
CA ARG A 92 -29.83 4.12 -1.25
C ARG A 92 -30.92 3.06 -1.22
N ILE A 93 -30.77 1.99 -2.00
CA ILE A 93 -31.73 0.87 -2.03
C ILE A 93 -31.74 0.16 -0.67
N ALA A 94 -30.56 -0.10 -0.10
CA ALA A 94 -30.43 -0.72 1.21
C ALA A 94 -31.09 0.12 2.31
N ASN A 95 -30.89 1.43 2.30
CA ASN A 95 -31.52 2.35 3.26
C ASN A 95 -33.05 2.36 3.13
N MET A 96 -33.59 2.38 1.91
CA MET A 96 -35.05 2.30 1.69
C MET A 96 -35.65 0.99 2.23
N ALA A 97 -34.95 -0.14 2.05
CA ALA A 97 -35.40 -1.42 2.60
C ALA A 97 -35.37 -1.43 4.14
N LEU A 98 -34.33 -0.84 4.74
CA LEU A 98 -34.20 -0.69 6.19
C LEU A 98 -35.32 0.18 6.76
N ASP A 99 -35.61 1.34 6.15
CA ASP A 99 -36.67 2.25 6.59
C ASP A 99 -38.04 1.57 6.57
N LYS A 100 -38.33 0.80 5.51
CA LYS A 100 -39.58 0.04 5.40
C LYS A 100 -39.68 -1.04 6.49
N ALA A 101 -38.57 -1.74 6.78
CA ALA A 101 -38.54 -2.74 7.83
C ALA A 101 -38.78 -2.10 9.22
N LEU A 102 -38.14 -0.96 9.49
CA LEU A 102 -38.33 -0.21 10.72
C LEU A 102 -39.78 0.28 10.86
N ALA A 103 -40.38 0.82 9.80
CA ALA A 103 -41.79 1.24 9.82
C ALA A 103 -42.73 0.07 10.19
N ASN A 104 -42.55 -1.10 9.58
CA ASN A 104 -43.35 -2.29 9.89
C ASN A 104 -43.15 -2.79 11.33
N LEU A 105 -41.93 -2.70 11.87
CA LEU A 105 -41.68 -3.06 13.26
C LEU A 105 -42.35 -2.07 14.23
N THR A 106 -42.35 -0.78 13.89
CA THR A 106 -43.00 0.23 14.73
C THR A 106 -44.52 0.09 14.75
N THR A 107 -45.15 -0.26 13.62
CA THR A 107 -46.61 -0.50 13.56
C THR A 107 -46.98 -1.73 14.37
N LYS A 108 -46.28 -2.86 14.16
CA LYS A 108 -46.49 -4.09 14.95
C LYS A 108 -46.34 -3.87 16.45
N ARG A 109 -45.36 -3.06 16.85
CA ARG A 109 -45.15 -2.72 18.27
C ARG A 109 -46.33 -1.95 18.84
N ARG A 110 -46.93 -1.03 18.08
CA ARG A 110 -48.12 -0.27 18.52
C ARG A 110 -49.34 -1.18 18.65
N GLU A 111 -49.59 -2.01 17.65
CA GLU A 111 -50.69 -2.99 17.65
C GLU A 111 -50.60 -3.93 18.86
N PHE A 112 -49.40 -4.44 19.16
CA PHE A 112 -49.18 -5.30 20.31
C PHE A 112 -49.53 -4.59 21.64
N VAL A 113 -49.10 -3.34 21.81
CA VAL A 113 -49.42 -2.54 23.00
C VAL A 113 -50.93 -2.28 23.12
N GLU A 114 -51.62 -2.02 22.01
CA GLU A 114 -53.07 -1.84 22.00
C GLU A 114 -53.81 -3.14 22.34
N GLN A 115 -53.36 -4.28 21.80
CA GLN A 115 -53.89 -5.60 22.14
C GLN A 115 -53.72 -5.90 23.64
N GLU A 116 -52.55 -5.66 24.21
CA GLU A 116 -52.32 -5.85 25.65
C GLU A 116 -53.22 -4.95 26.50
N ARG A 117 -53.42 -3.69 26.12
CA ARG A 117 -54.31 -2.76 26.83
C ARG A 117 -55.76 -3.24 26.79
N ALA A 118 -56.26 -3.64 25.61
CA ALA A 118 -57.61 -4.16 25.44
C ALA A 118 -57.81 -5.48 26.20
N GLU A 119 -56.81 -6.36 26.24
CA GLU A 119 -56.89 -7.61 27.00
C GLU A 119 -56.92 -7.34 28.51
N ARG A 120 -56.10 -6.41 29.00
CA ARG A 120 -56.13 -5.98 30.41
C ARG A 120 -57.50 -5.41 30.79
N GLU A 121 -58.11 -4.60 29.94
CA GLU A 121 -59.45 -4.05 30.16
C GLU A 121 -60.51 -5.16 30.20
N LYS A 122 -60.50 -6.08 29.24
CA LYS A 122 -61.39 -7.27 29.23
C LYS A 122 -61.21 -8.11 30.49
N ARG A 123 -59.97 -8.31 30.97
CA ARG A 123 -59.68 -9.02 32.23
C ARG A 123 -60.24 -8.28 33.45
N ARG A 124 -60.22 -6.94 33.47
CA ARG A 124 -60.83 -6.12 34.55
C ARG A 124 -62.35 -6.28 34.58
N LEU A 125 -63.01 -6.14 33.43
CA LEU A 125 -64.47 -6.32 33.29
C LEU A 125 -64.91 -7.74 33.72
N LYS A 126 -64.17 -8.78 33.31
CA LYS A 126 -64.47 -10.17 33.68
C LYS A 126 -64.30 -10.44 35.18
N LYS A 127 -63.36 -9.77 35.86
CA LYS A 127 -63.19 -9.87 37.32
C LYS A 127 -64.28 -9.12 38.09
N ALA A 128 -64.79 -8.01 37.57
CA ALA A 128 -65.87 -7.22 38.19
C ALA A 128 -67.25 -7.92 38.12
N GLY A 129 -67.46 -8.83 37.17
CA GLY A 129 -68.71 -9.57 36.98
C GLY A 129 -68.80 -10.94 37.66
N ARG A 130 -67.88 -11.31 38.57
CA ARG A 130 -67.95 -12.60 39.31
C ARG A 130 -68.77 -12.40 40.60
N PRO A 131 -70.03 -12.89 40.70
CA PRO A 131 -70.79 -12.78 41.94
C PRO A 131 -70.12 -13.57 43.07
N SER A 132 -70.04 -12.95 44.26
CA SER A 132 -69.62 -13.62 45.49
C SER A 132 -70.60 -14.74 45.80
N ARG A 133 -70.07 -15.95 45.89
CA ARG A 133 -70.81 -17.18 46.23
C ARG A 133 -71.34 -17.13 47.64
#